data_AF-A0A9W4WGL9-F1
#
_entry.id   AF-A0A9W4WGL9-F1
#
_cell.length_a   1.000
_cell.length_b   1.000
_cell.length_c   1.000
_cell.angle_alpha   90.00
_cell.angle_beta   90.00
_cell.angle_gamma   90.00
#
_symmetry.space_group_name_H-M   'P 1'
#
loop_
_entity.id
_entity.type
_entity.pdbx_description
1 polymer ?
#
loop_
_entity_poly.entity_id
_entity_poly.type
_entity_poly.pdbx_seq_one_letter_code
_entity_poly.pdbx_strand_id
1 'polypeptide(L)'
;MKTFGGFNVFPLLALAGFAIGATNSSSPEGVSSDRTLFVARIVDSEKKSVPLDLSALFNNKAFGTKPGEASFDALNQSFPEPSVGPDFTSTDTGVEYSFPGYTGPTDPDNLICTGQKIAVPTASYFSVSFLVAGDVEGATVSGNVSFTYSDNTTSEFELRTLNWFSFLTINRGEIIFPSRFTSNGSDFNSSHIFERTTALPAGKTLSSITLPTKNNATEGRLHVFAISLWQSSDVSVQSVRPTQKWTGNGTQVVEVTVNNAGSKCVAGAGLSVTVSGDGFTTVSTGHLKRLCPGDQKVVVVGVEGSSSGPTTAAVEISDGTSKKTTSVEGVEIGLTEWTSDLESLSKHESPDWFDEAKYGIFIHWGPYSVTGWGNSTPYESYAEWFWWYSTHHPEGDRSNFYGYRLDTYGPDWAYDDTFPEFNASNFDAKEWVDLFADAGAKYFVITTKHHDGFAIFDAGETSNRSSIHYGPKRDLLKELFDAAETYQPSLKRGTYFSLPEWFNPDFGPYGFVQFPTPSAVSWPGVLASNPYTGEKEPYTGHVPVGDFIADLMVPQMETLAYDYGTDIMWCDCGAANGTAGFAAEWWNKARAEG
;
A
#
# COMPACT_ATOMS: atom_id res chain seq x y z
N MET A 1 -20.51 25.81 -40.35
CA MET A 1 -19.62 24.90 -41.08
C MET A 1 -18.17 25.22 -40.70
N LYS A 2 -17.64 24.49 -39.73
CA LYS A 2 -16.23 24.11 -39.53
C LYS A 2 -16.21 23.31 -38.22
N THR A 3 -16.20 21.99 -38.41
CA THR A 3 -16.07 20.95 -37.41
C THR A 3 -14.64 20.94 -36.85
N PHE A 4 -14.49 20.93 -35.52
CA PHE A 4 -13.25 20.52 -34.86
C PHE A 4 -13.57 19.25 -34.05
N GLY A 5 -12.83 18.20 -34.35
CA GLY A 5 -13.05 16.86 -33.82
C GLY A 5 -12.12 16.50 -32.67
N GLY A 6 -12.54 15.46 -31.95
CA GLY A 6 -11.69 14.44 -31.33
C GLY A 6 -10.70 14.90 -30.27
N PHE A 7 -11.14 14.91 -29.00
CA PHE A 7 -10.23 14.81 -27.87
C PHE A 7 -9.72 13.36 -27.76
N ASN A 8 -8.43 13.15 -28.02
CA ASN A 8 -7.71 11.96 -27.56
C ASN A 8 -7.08 12.30 -26.21
N VAL A 9 -7.55 11.62 -25.16
CA VAL A 9 -6.92 11.61 -23.84
C VAL A 9 -5.87 10.49 -23.86
N PHE A 10 -4.59 10.85 -23.82
CA PHE A 10 -3.49 9.91 -23.58
C PHE A 10 -3.15 9.92 -22.07
N PRO A 11 -2.80 8.77 -21.46
CA PRO A 11 -2.53 8.69 -20.03
C PRO A 11 -1.15 9.25 -19.67
N LEU A 12 -1.05 9.81 -18.46
CA LEU A 12 0.18 10.20 -17.77
C LEU A 12 1.15 9.00 -17.70
N LEU A 13 2.40 9.20 -18.12
CA LEU A 13 3.48 8.24 -17.90
C LEU A 13 3.91 8.27 -16.42
N ALA A 14 3.64 7.21 -15.67
CA ALA A 14 4.37 6.87 -14.45
C ALA A 14 5.50 5.90 -14.84
N LEU A 15 6.76 6.28 -14.58
CA LEU A 15 7.95 5.49 -14.89
C LEU A 15 8.40 4.66 -13.68
N ALA A 16 8.90 3.47 -13.98
CA ALA A 16 8.97 2.31 -13.11
C ALA A 16 10.41 1.78 -12.96
N GLY A 17 11.07 1.96 -11.81
CA GLY A 17 12.45 1.53 -11.56
C GLY A 17 12.63 0.01 -11.40
N PHE A 18 13.65 -0.56 -12.05
CA PHE A 18 14.07 -1.96 -11.93
C PHE A 18 15.08 -2.15 -10.80
N ALA A 19 14.83 -3.07 -9.88
CA ALA A 19 15.85 -3.62 -8.98
C ALA A 19 16.47 -4.88 -9.61
N ILE A 20 17.76 -4.84 -9.93
CA ILE A 20 18.53 -6.02 -10.35
C ILE A 20 19.35 -6.49 -9.15
N GLY A 21 19.11 -7.74 -8.74
CA GLY A 21 19.82 -8.40 -7.66
C GLY A 21 21.31 -8.55 -7.94
N ALA A 22 22.13 -8.19 -6.96
CA ALA A 22 23.55 -8.49 -6.94
C ALA A 22 23.75 -10.00 -6.66
N THR A 23 24.37 -10.70 -7.59
CA THR A 23 24.81 -12.08 -7.41
C THR A 23 26.12 -12.13 -6.65
N ASN A 24 26.19 -12.84 -5.51
CA ASN A 24 27.28 -13.78 -5.24
C ASN A 24 26.95 -14.80 -4.13
N SER A 25 26.79 -16.05 -4.59
CA SER A 25 27.21 -17.32 -3.99
C SER A 25 27.28 -17.45 -2.46
N SER A 26 26.21 -17.95 -1.86
CA SER A 26 26.25 -19.21 -1.11
C SER A 26 24.83 -19.75 -0.99
N SER A 27 24.64 -20.99 -1.41
CA SER A 27 23.35 -21.71 -1.37
C SER A 27 22.89 -21.92 0.08
N PRO A 28 21.65 -21.56 0.46
CA PRO A 28 20.97 -22.19 1.57
C PRO A 28 20.15 -23.37 1.03
N GLU A 29 20.43 -24.53 1.59
CA GLU A 29 19.62 -25.75 1.45
C GLU A 29 18.17 -25.50 1.88
N GLY A 30 17.27 -26.35 1.36
CA GLY A 30 15.82 -26.17 1.37
C GLY A 30 15.23 -25.76 2.72
N VAL A 31 14.54 -24.62 2.71
CA VAL A 31 13.55 -24.28 3.72
C VAL A 31 12.22 -24.90 3.28
N SER A 32 11.87 -26.02 3.91
CA SER A 32 10.49 -26.50 3.96
C SER A 32 9.66 -25.43 4.69
N SER A 33 8.85 -24.67 3.95
CA SER A 33 7.88 -23.74 4.52
C SER A 33 6.61 -24.50 4.92
N ASP A 34 6.73 -25.39 5.89
CA ASP A 34 5.57 -25.99 6.55
C ASP A 34 5.26 -25.16 7.79
N ARG A 35 4.65 -23.99 7.56
CA ARG A 35 3.98 -23.19 8.60
C ARG A 35 2.63 -22.78 8.07
N THR A 36 1.60 -23.50 8.51
CA THR A 36 0.20 -23.16 8.33
C THR A 36 -0.05 -21.78 8.94
N LEU A 37 -0.35 -20.77 8.12
CA LEU A 37 -0.94 -19.52 8.60
C LEU A 37 -2.28 -19.89 9.25
N PHE A 38 -2.38 -19.74 10.57
CA PHE A 38 -3.61 -19.99 11.31
C PHE A 38 -4.55 -18.81 11.05
N VAL A 39 -5.58 -19.05 10.23
CA VAL A 39 -6.64 -18.07 9.96
C VAL A 39 -7.81 -18.35 10.89
N ALA A 40 -8.36 -17.29 11.50
CA ALA A 40 -9.52 -17.39 12.37
C ALA A 40 -10.76 -17.92 11.64
N ARG A 41 -11.51 -18.84 12.26
CA ARG A 41 -12.70 -19.51 11.70
C ARG A 41 -13.84 -19.60 12.72
N ILE A 42 -15.08 -19.39 12.29
CA ILE A 42 -16.25 -19.52 13.17
C ILE A 42 -16.61 -21.00 13.37
N VAL A 43 -16.80 -21.43 14.63
CA VAL A 43 -17.06 -22.84 14.99
C VAL A 43 -18.40 -23.04 15.68
N ASP A 44 -19.33 -22.10 15.50
CA ASP A 44 -20.72 -22.43 15.75
C ASP A 44 -21.10 -23.66 14.89
N SER A 45 -22.00 -24.49 15.39
CA SER A 45 -22.41 -25.78 14.81
C SER A 45 -22.97 -25.70 13.37
N GLU A 46 -23.01 -24.51 12.79
CA GLU A 46 -23.29 -24.22 11.39
C GLU A 46 -22.12 -23.41 10.77
N LYS A 47 -21.29 -24.05 9.95
CA LYS A 47 -20.37 -23.33 9.05
C LYS A 47 -21.17 -22.32 8.23
N LYS A 48 -20.86 -21.02 8.39
CA LYS A 48 -21.61 -19.94 7.73
C LYS A 48 -21.15 -19.72 6.29
N SER A 49 -19.88 -19.96 5.97
CA SER A 49 -19.41 -20.00 4.59
C SER A 49 -19.89 -21.28 3.90
N VAL A 50 -20.42 -21.12 2.69
CA VAL A 50 -20.82 -22.20 1.79
C VAL A 50 -20.01 -22.04 0.50
N PRO A 51 -18.81 -22.62 0.44
CA PRO A 51 -18.02 -22.64 -0.78
C PRO A 51 -18.74 -23.40 -1.90
N LEU A 52 -18.69 -22.86 -3.12
CA LEU A 52 -19.26 -23.51 -4.30
C LEU A 52 -18.19 -24.31 -5.03
N ASP A 53 -18.48 -25.56 -5.37
CA ASP A 53 -17.63 -26.37 -6.24
C ASP A 53 -17.74 -25.90 -7.69
N LEU A 54 -16.66 -25.31 -8.19
CA LEU A 54 -16.55 -24.80 -9.55
C LEU A 54 -15.74 -25.72 -10.48
N SER A 55 -15.24 -26.85 -9.98
CA SER A 55 -14.30 -27.72 -10.70
C SER A 55 -14.81 -28.15 -12.09
N ALA A 56 -16.09 -28.49 -12.19
CA ALA A 56 -16.74 -28.87 -13.45
C ALA A 56 -16.93 -27.71 -14.45
N LEU A 57 -16.71 -26.46 -14.02
CA LEU A 57 -16.87 -25.24 -14.82
C LEU A 57 -15.54 -24.58 -15.19
N PHE A 58 -14.42 -25.01 -14.60
CA PHE A 58 -13.10 -24.51 -14.95
C PHE A 58 -12.78 -24.76 -16.41
N ASN A 59 -12.22 -23.76 -17.06
CA ASN A 59 -11.96 -23.75 -18.50
C ASN A 59 -10.64 -23.07 -18.87
N ASN A 60 -9.81 -22.73 -17.89
CA ASN A 60 -8.52 -22.09 -18.07
C ASN A 60 -7.49 -22.63 -17.07
N LYS A 61 -6.21 -22.56 -17.46
CA LYS A 61 -5.07 -22.96 -16.64
C LYS A 61 -4.29 -21.72 -16.19
N ALA A 62 -4.44 -21.36 -14.93
CA ALA A 62 -3.83 -20.20 -14.28
C ALA A 62 -2.53 -20.52 -13.55
N PHE A 63 -2.40 -21.70 -12.92
CA PHE A 63 -1.24 -22.06 -12.10
C PHE A 63 -0.30 -22.99 -12.86
N GLY A 64 1.01 -22.73 -12.78
CA GLY A 64 2.05 -23.62 -13.31
C GLY A 64 3.11 -23.93 -12.25
N THR A 65 3.92 -24.95 -12.50
CA THR A 65 5.15 -25.26 -11.74
C THR A 65 6.41 -24.74 -12.43
N LYS A 66 6.28 -24.31 -13.69
CA LYS A 66 7.36 -23.81 -14.54
C LYS A 66 6.83 -22.90 -15.66
N PRO A 67 7.70 -22.06 -16.26
CA PRO A 67 7.34 -21.23 -17.41
C PRO A 67 6.74 -22.04 -18.56
N GLY A 68 5.66 -21.52 -19.15
CA GLY A 68 4.96 -22.11 -20.30
C GLY A 68 4.08 -23.32 -19.99
N GLU A 69 3.94 -23.76 -18.74
CA GLU A 69 3.00 -24.83 -18.36
C GLU A 69 1.54 -24.36 -18.33
N ALA A 70 1.32 -23.08 -18.00
CA ALA A 70 0.01 -22.47 -17.88
C ALA A 70 -0.04 -21.15 -18.65
N SER A 71 -1.24 -20.71 -19.03
CA SER A 71 -1.50 -19.48 -19.77
C SER A 71 -2.71 -18.77 -19.16
N PHE A 72 -2.43 -17.94 -18.17
CA PHE A 72 -3.42 -17.12 -17.50
C PHE A 72 -3.82 -15.93 -18.39
N ASP A 73 -2.85 -15.22 -18.97
CA ASP A 73 -3.06 -14.03 -19.80
C ASP A 73 -2.77 -14.26 -21.29
N ALA A 74 -3.00 -13.23 -22.12
CA ALA A 74 -2.75 -13.29 -23.56
C ALA A 74 -1.25 -13.39 -23.94
N LEU A 75 -0.35 -13.17 -22.97
CA LEU A 75 1.10 -13.22 -23.13
C LEU A 75 1.69 -14.58 -22.71
N ASN A 76 0.85 -15.58 -22.40
CA ASN A 76 1.23 -16.88 -21.86
C ASN A 76 2.00 -16.77 -20.53
N GLN A 77 1.64 -15.81 -19.71
CA GLN A 77 2.09 -15.72 -18.33
C GLN A 77 1.15 -16.50 -17.42
N SER A 78 1.63 -16.88 -16.24
CA SER A 78 0.83 -17.63 -15.26
C SER A 78 1.28 -17.38 -13.83
N PHE A 79 0.42 -17.71 -12.88
CA PHE A 79 0.78 -17.77 -11.48
C PHE A 79 1.68 -19.00 -11.22
N PRO A 80 2.61 -18.93 -10.25
CA PRO A 80 3.23 -20.14 -9.74
C PRO A 80 2.21 -20.96 -8.93
N GLU A 81 2.53 -22.22 -8.67
CA GLU A 81 1.74 -23.08 -7.80
C GLU A 81 1.47 -22.38 -6.45
N PRO A 82 0.21 -22.28 -6.02
CA PRO A 82 -0.14 -21.62 -4.77
C PRO A 82 0.33 -22.43 -3.58
N SER A 83 0.81 -21.73 -2.55
CA SER A 83 1.06 -22.30 -1.22
C SER A 83 -0.22 -22.51 -0.39
N VAL A 84 -1.39 -22.14 -0.95
CA VAL A 84 -2.71 -22.22 -0.31
C VAL A 84 -3.67 -23.10 -1.13
N GLY A 85 -4.57 -23.81 -0.45
CA GLY A 85 -5.58 -24.70 -1.04
C GLY A 85 -5.50 -26.15 -0.52
N PRO A 86 -6.53 -26.99 -0.74
CA PRO A 86 -7.77 -26.71 -1.47
C PRO A 86 -8.81 -25.90 -0.67
N ASP A 87 -8.64 -25.79 0.64
CA ASP A 87 -9.48 -24.96 1.49
C ASP A 87 -8.72 -23.68 1.85
N PHE A 88 -9.26 -22.52 1.48
CA PHE A 88 -8.69 -21.21 1.78
C PHE A 88 -9.64 -20.41 2.65
N THR A 89 -9.14 -19.72 3.67
CA THR A 89 -9.91 -18.78 4.48
C THR A 89 -9.31 -17.40 4.29
N SER A 90 -10.11 -16.43 3.83
CA SER A 90 -9.64 -15.04 3.72
C SER A 90 -9.20 -14.52 5.09
N THR A 91 -8.01 -13.94 5.11
CA THR A 91 -7.41 -13.31 6.28
C THR A 91 -8.10 -11.99 6.65
N ASP A 92 -8.71 -11.33 5.66
CA ASP A 92 -9.44 -10.08 5.84
C ASP A 92 -10.90 -10.31 6.28
N THR A 93 -11.62 -11.21 5.59
CA THR A 93 -13.08 -11.34 5.76
C THR A 93 -13.52 -12.61 6.47
N GLY A 94 -12.60 -13.56 6.72
CA GLY A 94 -12.89 -14.86 7.33
C GLY A 94 -13.73 -15.79 6.44
N VAL A 95 -13.97 -15.42 5.17
CA VAL A 95 -14.77 -16.25 4.24
C VAL A 95 -13.96 -17.48 3.84
N GLU A 96 -14.58 -18.65 3.98
CA GLU A 96 -13.99 -19.92 3.51
C GLU A 96 -14.31 -20.15 2.02
N TYR A 97 -13.33 -20.63 1.27
CA TYR A 97 -13.40 -20.94 -0.15
C TYR A 97 -12.89 -22.36 -0.42
N SER A 98 -13.52 -23.01 -1.39
CA SER A 98 -12.97 -24.17 -2.09
C SER A 98 -12.06 -23.63 -3.19
N PHE A 99 -10.82 -23.34 -2.82
CA PHE A 99 -9.81 -22.79 -3.72
C PHE A 99 -9.14 -23.93 -4.51
N PRO A 100 -9.04 -23.83 -5.83
CA PRO A 100 -8.63 -24.97 -6.68
C PRO A 100 -7.22 -25.51 -6.41
N GLY A 101 -6.29 -24.67 -5.97
CA GLY A 101 -4.87 -25.03 -5.91
C GLY A 101 -4.30 -25.37 -7.30
N TYR A 102 -3.14 -26.05 -7.34
CA TYR A 102 -2.61 -26.59 -8.59
C TYR A 102 -3.20 -27.97 -8.90
N THR A 103 -3.82 -28.11 -10.07
CA THR A 103 -4.55 -29.32 -10.49
C THR A 103 -3.74 -30.21 -11.45
N GLY A 104 -2.42 -30.05 -11.52
CA GLY A 104 -1.57 -30.75 -12.51
C GLY A 104 -1.39 -29.94 -13.80
N PRO A 105 -0.63 -30.43 -14.80
CA PRO A 105 -0.18 -29.60 -15.93
C PRO A 105 -1.25 -29.31 -16.99
N THR A 106 -2.32 -30.11 -17.06
CA THR A 106 -3.32 -30.02 -18.14
C THR A 106 -4.68 -29.57 -17.67
N ASP A 107 -5.03 -29.89 -16.43
CA ASP A 107 -6.39 -29.72 -15.94
C ASP A 107 -6.60 -28.25 -15.54
N PRO A 108 -7.74 -27.65 -15.92
CA PRO A 108 -8.01 -26.26 -15.61
C PRO A 108 -8.20 -26.05 -14.10
N ASP A 109 -7.84 -24.87 -13.62
CA ASP A 109 -7.85 -24.48 -12.21
C ASP A 109 -8.47 -23.09 -11.99
N ASN A 110 -9.04 -22.49 -13.04
CA ASN A 110 -9.93 -21.35 -12.89
C ASN A 110 -10.92 -21.26 -14.06
N LEU A 111 -11.84 -20.30 -13.95
CA LEU A 111 -12.86 -20.04 -14.96
C LEU A 111 -12.63 -18.66 -15.59
N ILE A 112 -12.67 -18.58 -16.91
CA ILE A 112 -12.90 -17.35 -17.68
C ILE A 112 -14.41 -17.19 -17.84
N CYS A 113 -14.94 -16.05 -17.41
CA CYS A 113 -16.37 -15.77 -17.47
C CYS A 113 -16.88 -15.71 -18.91
N THR A 114 -17.73 -16.67 -19.30
CA THR A 114 -18.36 -16.80 -20.63
C THR A 114 -19.88 -16.85 -20.57
N GLY A 115 -20.50 -16.58 -19.41
CA GLY A 115 -21.94 -16.73 -19.19
C GLY A 115 -22.35 -17.98 -18.40
N GLN A 116 -21.43 -18.60 -17.67
CA GLN A 116 -21.69 -19.81 -16.88
C GLN A 116 -22.82 -19.56 -15.87
N LYS A 117 -23.73 -20.53 -15.77
CA LYS A 117 -24.79 -20.56 -14.77
C LYS A 117 -24.47 -21.58 -13.70
N ILE A 118 -24.31 -21.12 -12.46
CA ILE A 118 -23.91 -21.88 -11.29
C ILE A 118 -25.15 -22.12 -10.44
N ALA A 119 -25.48 -23.39 -10.19
CA ALA A 119 -26.51 -23.76 -9.24
C ALA A 119 -26.00 -23.54 -7.82
N VAL A 120 -26.87 -23.05 -6.93
CA VAL A 120 -26.52 -22.91 -5.51
C VAL A 120 -27.45 -23.76 -4.65
N PRO A 121 -26.99 -24.25 -3.49
CA PRO A 121 -27.87 -24.90 -2.53
C PRO A 121 -28.98 -23.94 -2.12
N THR A 122 -30.22 -24.42 -2.07
CA THR A 122 -31.39 -23.60 -1.72
C THR A 122 -31.33 -23.18 -0.25
N ALA A 123 -30.95 -21.94 0.01
CA ALA A 123 -30.95 -21.33 1.34
C ALA A 123 -31.07 -19.80 1.25
N SER A 124 -31.20 -19.16 2.41
CA SER A 124 -31.07 -17.70 2.54
C SER A 124 -29.61 -17.36 2.80
N TYR A 125 -29.06 -16.45 1.99
CA TYR A 125 -27.69 -16.00 2.07
C TYR A 125 -27.64 -14.49 2.23
N PHE A 126 -26.70 -14.02 3.05
CA PHE A 126 -26.41 -12.62 3.28
C PHE A 126 -25.61 -12.01 2.13
N SER A 127 -24.58 -12.71 1.66
CA SER A 127 -23.65 -12.21 0.66
C SER A 127 -23.10 -13.33 -0.23
N VAL A 128 -22.48 -12.90 -1.34
CA VAL A 128 -21.64 -13.71 -2.22
C VAL A 128 -20.27 -13.06 -2.30
N SER A 129 -19.23 -13.87 -2.14
CA SER A 129 -17.84 -13.44 -2.24
C SER A 129 -17.12 -14.21 -3.34
N PHE A 130 -16.25 -13.52 -4.07
CA PHE A 130 -15.55 -14.02 -5.25
C PHE A 130 -14.04 -13.84 -5.08
N LEU A 131 -13.26 -14.86 -5.43
CA LEU A 131 -11.82 -14.72 -5.69
C LEU A 131 -11.61 -14.54 -7.18
N VAL A 132 -11.15 -13.36 -7.59
CA VAL A 132 -11.12 -12.92 -8.99
C VAL A 132 -9.81 -12.25 -9.37
N ALA A 133 -9.49 -12.29 -10.65
CA ALA A 133 -8.40 -11.52 -11.22
C ALA A 133 -8.69 -11.13 -12.68
N GLY A 134 -8.18 -9.98 -13.11
CA GLY A 134 -8.19 -9.54 -14.50
C GLY A 134 -6.84 -9.82 -15.13
N ASP A 135 -6.79 -10.12 -16.42
CA ASP A 135 -5.57 -10.61 -17.09
C ASP A 135 -4.94 -9.62 -18.08
N VAL A 136 -5.41 -8.37 -18.11
CA VAL A 136 -4.88 -7.33 -19.02
C VAL A 136 -4.18 -6.23 -18.25
N GLU A 137 -2.97 -5.93 -18.73
CA GLU A 137 -2.09 -4.98 -18.09
C GLU A 137 -2.69 -3.57 -18.02
N GLY A 138 -2.62 -2.94 -16.83
CA GLY A 138 -3.11 -1.58 -16.59
C GLY A 138 -4.63 -1.39 -16.71
N ALA A 139 -5.40 -2.47 -16.90
CA ALA A 139 -6.84 -2.41 -17.09
C ALA A 139 -7.62 -2.84 -15.84
N THR A 140 -8.79 -2.24 -15.67
CA THR A 140 -9.82 -2.75 -14.77
C THR A 140 -10.85 -3.53 -15.58
N VAL A 141 -11.00 -4.82 -15.28
CA VAL A 141 -11.98 -5.69 -15.95
C VAL A 141 -13.23 -5.77 -15.11
N SER A 142 -14.40 -5.63 -15.74
CA SER A 142 -15.69 -5.68 -15.04
C SER A 142 -16.78 -6.34 -15.87
N GLY A 143 -17.77 -6.94 -15.20
CA GLY A 143 -18.99 -7.43 -15.83
C GLY A 143 -20.09 -7.74 -14.81
N ASN A 144 -21.35 -7.66 -15.25
CA ASN A 144 -22.49 -7.90 -14.35
C ASN A 144 -22.69 -9.39 -14.09
N VAL A 145 -22.62 -9.77 -12.82
CA VAL A 145 -23.09 -11.06 -12.32
C VAL A 145 -24.57 -10.92 -12.01
N SER A 146 -25.40 -11.83 -12.51
CA SER A 146 -26.83 -11.86 -12.20
C SER A 146 -27.15 -12.95 -11.17
N PHE A 147 -27.90 -12.58 -10.14
CA PHE A 147 -28.42 -13.49 -9.13
C PHE A 147 -29.88 -13.78 -9.41
N THR A 148 -30.27 -15.05 -9.56
CA THR A 148 -31.67 -15.46 -9.72
C THR A 148 -32.20 -16.05 -8.42
N TYR A 149 -33.39 -15.62 -8.00
CA TYR A 149 -34.04 -16.08 -6.77
C TYR A 149 -35.16 -17.09 -7.06
N SER A 150 -35.60 -17.81 -6.04
CA SER A 150 -36.67 -18.82 -6.13
C SER A 150 -38.03 -18.25 -6.59
N ASP A 151 -38.24 -16.94 -6.46
CA ASP A 151 -39.43 -16.22 -6.96
C ASP A 151 -39.28 -15.75 -8.42
N ASN A 152 -38.23 -16.18 -9.12
CA ASN A 152 -37.82 -15.78 -10.48
C ASN A 152 -37.43 -14.31 -10.64
N THR A 153 -37.32 -13.54 -9.56
CA THR A 153 -36.73 -12.21 -9.63
C THR A 153 -35.21 -12.31 -9.77
N THR A 154 -34.58 -11.21 -10.21
CA THR A 154 -33.13 -11.12 -10.31
C THR A 154 -32.59 -9.85 -9.66
N SER A 155 -31.31 -9.87 -9.30
CA SER A 155 -30.51 -8.67 -9.03
C SER A 155 -29.16 -8.79 -9.72
N GLU A 156 -28.43 -7.68 -9.83
CA GLU A 156 -27.13 -7.64 -10.49
C GLU A 156 -26.06 -7.02 -9.59
N PHE A 157 -24.81 -7.43 -9.81
CA PHE A 157 -23.61 -6.86 -9.20
C PHE A 157 -22.53 -6.71 -10.26
N GLU A 158 -21.92 -5.52 -10.37
CA GLU A 158 -20.75 -5.33 -11.22
C GLU A 158 -19.54 -5.99 -10.55
N LEU A 159 -19.17 -7.19 -11.01
CA LEU A 159 -17.95 -7.84 -10.56
C LEU A 159 -16.77 -7.20 -11.26
N ARG A 160 -16.03 -6.37 -10.52
CA ARG A 160 -14.88 -5.59 -11.00
C ARG A 160 -13.60 -6.08 -10.34
N THR A 161 -12.57 -6.31 -11.14
CA THR A 161 -11.24 -6.67 -10.68
C THR A 161 -10.19 -5.79 -11.34
N LEU A 162 -9.12 -5.57 -10.59
CA LEU A 162 -7.88 -5.05 -11.17
C LEU A 162 -7.16 -6.18 -11.89
N ASN A 163 -6.21 -5.75 -12.70
CA ASN A 163 -5.18 -6.60 -13.27
C ASN A 163 -4.42 -7.39 -12.20
N TRP A 164 -4.22 -8.68 -12.45
CA TRP A 164 -3.54 -9.64 -11.59
C TRP A 164 -2.09 -9.27 -11.30
N PHE A 165 -1.42 -8.59 -12.23
CA PHE A 165 -0.05 -8.11 -12.06
C PHE A 165 0.05 -6.65 -12.49
N SER A 166 0.36 -5.73 -11.59
CA SER A 166 0.61 -4.33 -11.97
C SER A 166 1.79 -3.77 -11.19
N PHE A 167 2.69 -3.11 -11.91
CA PHE A 167 3.75 -2.29 -11.34
C PHE A 167 3.29 -0.81 -11.32
N LEU A 168 3.46 0.04 -10.29
CA LEU A 168 3.63 -0.16 -8.85
C LEU A 168 2.22 -0.21 -8.22
N THR A 169 1.61 -1.38 -8.08
CA THR A 169 0.26 -1.39 -7.54
C THR A 169 0.30 -1.35 -6.01
N ILE A 170 -0.21 -0.25 -5.44
CA ILE A 170 -0.66 -0.17 -4.03
C ILE A 170 -1.81 -1.15 -3.73
N ASN A 171 -2.39 -1.74 -4.77
CA ASN A 171 -3.55 -2.63 -4.69
C ASN A 171 -3.13 -4.07 -4.39
N ARG A 172 -3.03 -4.41 -3.11
CA ARG A 172 -2.83 -5.80 -2.70
C ARG A 172 -4.12 -6.60 -2.84
N GLY A 173 -4.02 -7.76 -3.49
CA GLY A 173 -5.07 -8.79 -3.46
C GLY A 173 -5.04 -9.58 -2.15
N GLU A 174 -6.07 -10.40 -1.96
CA GLU A 174 -6.18 -11.31 -0.81
C GLU A 174 -5.13 -12.44 -0.88
N ILE A 175 -4.94 -13.01 -2.07
CA ILE A 175 -3.89 -14.02 -2.29
C ILE A 175 -2.78 -13.37 -3.12
N ILE A 176 -1.59 -13.29 -2.54
CA ILE A 176 -0.42 -12.66 -3.13
C ILE A 176 0.62 -13.72 -3.43
N PHE A 177 1.07 -13.74 -4.68
CA PHE A 177 2.16 -14.58 -5.14
C PHE A 177 3.42 -13.72 -5.25
N PRO A 178 4.58 -14.18 -4.79
CA PRO A 178 5.83 -13.40 -4.81
C PRO A 178 6.45 -13.30 -6.21
N SER A 179 5.87 -13.96 -7.21
CA SER A 179 6.34 -13.98 -8.59
C SER A 179 5.21 -14.38 -9.54
N ARG A 180 5.50 -14.33 -10.83
CA ARG A 180 4.71 -14.95 -11.91
C ARG A 180 5.64 -15.58 -12.94
N PHE A 181 5.17 -16.60 -13.64
CA PHE A 181 5.85 -17.13 -14.79
C PHE A 181 5.56 -16.28 -16.03
N THR A 182 6.61 -15.92 -16.76
CA THR A 182 6.50 -15.41 -18.12
C THR A 182 6.52 -16.58 -19.10
N SER A 183 6.38 -16.30 -20.39
CA SER A 183 6.45 -17.34 -21.42
C SER A 183 7.76 -18.15 -21.40
N ASN A 184 8.87 -17.55 -20.95
CA ASN A 184 10.21 -18.15 -21.00
C ASN A 184 11.00 -18.07 -19.68
N GLY A 185 10.41 -17.60 -18.58
CA GLY A 185 11.12 -17.40 -17.33
C GLY A 185 10.21 -17.02 -16.17
N SER A 186 10.79 -16.43 -15.12
CA SER A 186 10.06 -15.91 -13.97
C SER A 186 10.27 -14.42 -13.85
N ASP A 187 9.19 -13.70 -13.54
CA ASP A 187 9.22 -12.31 -13.11
C ASP A 187 8.87 -12.29 -11.62
N PHE A 188 9.72 -11.68 -10.80
CA PHE A 188 9.61 -11.68 -9.34
C PHE A 188 8.78 -10.51 -8.79
N ASN A 189 8.03 -9.79 -9.64
CA ASN A 189 7.00 -8.89 -9.16
C ASN A 189 5.78 -9.67 -8.68
N SER A 190 5.14 -9.16 -7.63
CA SER A 190 3.98 -9.82 -7.05
C SER A 190 2.80 -9.87 -8.02
N SER A 191 2.08 -10.99 -7.99
CA SER A 191 0.78 -11.13 -8.66
C SER A 191 -0.30 -11.45 -7.64
N HIS A 192 -1.55 -11.15 -7.98
CA HIS A 192 -2.62 -10.97 -7.01
C HIS A 192 -3.93 -11.61 -7.49
N ILE A 193 -4.61 -12.27 -6.57
CA ILE A 193 -6.03 -12.63 -6.68
C ILE A 193 -6.79 -11.80 -5.64
N PHE A 194 -7.83 -11.11 -6.10
CA PHE A 194 -8.59 -10.16 -5.31
C PHE A 194 -9.87 -10.79 -4.78
N GLU A 195 -10.25 -10.44 -3.56
CA GLU A 195 -11.57 -10.75 -3.03
C GLU A 195 -12.57 -9.63 -3.37
N ARG A 196 -13.79 -10.01 -3.78
CA ARG A 196 -14.92 -9.08 -3.98
C ARG A 196 -16.17 -9.66 -3.36
N THR A 197 -16.86 -8.86 -2.55
CA THR A 197 -18.08 -9.29 -1.85
C THR A 197 -19.25 -8.38 -2.21
N THR A 198 -20.43 -8.97 -2.42
CA THR A 198 -21.69 -8.23 -2.59
C THR A 198 -22.76 -8.78 -1.66
N ALA A 199 -23.60 -7.89 -1.12
CA ALA A 199 -24.79 -8.27 -0.37
C ALA A 199 -25.86 -8.84 -1.30
N LEU A 200 -26.69 -9.73 -0.74
CA LEU A 200 -27.89 -10.26 -1.36
C LEU A 200 -29.14 -9.65 -0.68
N PRO A 201 -30.27 -9.51 -1.40
CA PRO A 201 -31.52 -9.02 -0.84
C PRO A 201 -32.00 -9.91 0.31
N ALA A 202 -32.25 -9.29 1.47
CA ALA A 202 -32.79 -9.98 2.63
C ALA A 202 -34.15 -10.64 2.33
N GLY A 203 -34.38 -11.82 2.92
CA GLY A 203 -35.63 -12.58 2.77
C GLY A 203 -35.83 -13.27 1.41
N LYS A 204 -34.85 -13.18 0.50
CA LYS A 204 -34.87 -13.96 -0.75
C LYS A 204 -34.01 -15.22 -0.64
N THR A 205 -34.43 -16.26 -1.36
CA THR A 205 -33.70 -17.52 -1.46
C THR A 205 -32.99 -17.57 -2.82
N LEU A 206 -31.66 -17.61 -2.81
CA LEU A 206 -30.85 -17.65 -4.04
C LEU A 206 -31.02 -19.02 -4.70
N SER A 207 -31.20 -19.02 -6.03
CA SER A 207 -31.37 -20.22 -6.85
C SER A 207 -30.20 -20.46 -7.81
N SER A 208 -29.66 -19.40 -8.41
CA SER A 208 -28.47 -19.52 -9.26
C SER A 208 -27.70 -18.21 -9.38
N ILE A 209 -26.42 -18.33 -9.71
CA ILE A 209 -25.53 -17.21 -10.08
C ILE A 209 -25.21 -17.36 -11.57
N THR A 210 -25.37 -16.31 -12.36
CA THR A 210 -24.94 -16.27 -13.76
C THR A 210 -23.78 -15.28 -13.87
N LEU A 211 -22.61 -15.78 -14.27
CA LEU A 211 -21.42 -14.95 -14.48
C LEU A 211 -21.54 -14.15 -15.79
N PRO A 212 -20.84 -13.00 -15.92
CA PRO A 212 -20.86 -12.21 -17.14
C PRO A 212 -20.20 -12.95 -18.32
N THR A 213 -20.40 -12.45 -19.53
CA THR A 213 -19.55 -12.80 -20.68
C THR A 213 -18.41 -11.78 -20.77
N LYS A 214 -17.25 -12.10 -20.20
CA LYS A 214 -16.02 -11.29 -20.23
C LYS A 214 -14.80 -12.16 -20.52
N ASN A 215 -14.69 -12.53 -21.80
CA ASN A 215 -13.69 -13.45 -22.34
C ASN A 215 -12.87 -12.86 -23.51
N ASN A 216 -12.90 -11.54 -23.72
CA ASN A 216 -12.11 -10.86 -24.74
C ASN A 216 -10.70 -10.58 -24.23
N ALA A 217 -9.69 -11.26 -24.78
CA ALA A 217 -8.28 -11.11 -24.38
C ALA A 217 -7.69 -9.72 -24.65
N THR A 218 -8.29 -8.92 -25.54
CA THR A 218 -7.83 -7.56 -25.84
C THR A 218 -8.40 -6.53 -24.86
N GLU A 219 -9.66 -6.70 -24.45
CA GLU A 219 -10.33 -5.79 -23.50
C GLU A 219 -10.12 -6.20 -22.03
N GLY A 220 -9.68 -7.44 -21.80
CA GLY A 220 -9.57 -8.04 -20.48
C GLY A 220 -10.59 -9.15 -20.26
N ARG A 221 -10.09 -10.30 -19.81
CA ARG A 221 -10.88 -11.45 -19.36
C ARG A 221 -11.09 -11.36 -17.86
N LEU A 222 -12.29 -11.72 -17.42
CA LEU A 222 -12.62 -11.81 -16.00
C LEU A 222 -12.44 -13.25 -15.56
N HIS A 223 -11.46 -13.49 -14.69
CA HIS A 223 -11.20 -14.81 -14.13
C HIS A 223 -11.82 -14.93 -12.73
N VAL A 224 -12.42 -16.08 -12.44
CA VAL A 224 -12.93 -16.45 -11.12
C VAL A 224 -12.28 -17.77 -10.71
N PHE A 225 -11.67 -17.77 -9.52
CA PHE A 225 -11.00 -18.93 -8.93
C PHE A 225 -11.91 -19.68 -7.96
N ALA A 226 -12.69 -18.93 -7.18
CA ALA A 226 -13.63 -19.51 -6.22
C ALA A 226 -14.80 -18.55 -5.95
N ILE A 227 -15.93 -19.12 -5.53
CA ILE A 227 -17.10 -18.39 -5.06
C ILE A 227 -17.54 -19.01 -3.73
N SER A 228 -17.88 -18.18 -2.76
CA SER A 228 -18.45 -18.62 -1.48
C SER A 228 -19.67 -17.78 -1.12
N LEU A 229 -20.66 -18.41 -0.52
CA LEU A 229 -21.85 -17.76 0.00
C LEU A 229 -21.75 -17.63 1.51
N TRP A 230 -22.26 -16.53 2.08
CA TRP A 230 -22.39 -16.40 3.52
C TRP A 230 -23.83 -16.66 3.96
N GLN A 231 -24.08 -17.77 4.64
CA GLN A 231 -25.38 -18.10 5.21
C GLN A 231 -25.58 -17.34 6.52
N SER A 232 -26.65 -16.56 6.61
CA SER A 232 -27.11 -15.94 7.86
C SER A 232 -28.58 -15.55 7.73
N SER A 233 -29.29 -15.43 8.85
CA SER A 233 -30.71 -15.07 8.91
C SER A 233 -31.02 -13.92 9.89
N ASP A 234 -30.02 -13.45 10.62
CA ASP A 234 -30.13 -12.41 11.64
C ASP A 234 -28.84 -11.57 11.72
N VAL A 235 -28.66 -10.86 12.84
CA VAL A 235 -27.37 -10.22 13.13
C VAL A 235 -26.38 -11.29 13.58
N SER A 236 -25.23 -11.35 12.91
CA SER A 236 -24.20 -12.34 13.19
C SER A 236 -22.79 -11.75 13.11
N VAL A 237 -21.86 -12.43 13.78
CA VAL A 237 -20.42 -12.20 13.60
C VAL A 237 -19.98 -12.94 12.34
N GLN A 238 -19.19 -12.29 11.49
CA GLN A 238 -18.59 -12.88 10.30
C GLN A 238 -17.11 -13.23 10.50
N SER A 239 -16.33 -12.30 11.05
CA SER A 239 -14.90 -12.51 11.29
C SER A 239 -14.41 -11.74 12.51
N VAL A 240 -13.28 -12.22 13.04
CA VAL A 240 -12.48 -11.56 14.08
C VAL A 240 -11.07 -11.46 13.53
N ARG A 241 -10.59 -10.24 13.30
CA ARG A 241 -9.26 -9.93 12.78
C ARG A 241 -8.43 -9.23 13.85
N PRO A 242 -7.48 -9.92 14.49
CA PRO A 242 -6.48 -9.28 15.33
C PRO A 242 -5.59 -8.39 14.47
N THR A 243 -5.47 -7.10 14.81
CA THR A 243 -4.59 -6.16 14.09
C THR A 243 -3.28 -5.96 14.87
N GLN A 244 -2.25 -5.41 14.22
CA GLN A 244 -1.08 -4.92 14.95
C GLN A 244 -1.22 -3.45 15.38
N LYS A 245 -2.42 -2.84 15.21
CA LYS A 245 -2.75 -1.50 15.71
C LYS A 245 -3.01 -1.55 17.22
N TRP A 246 -2.70 -0.44 17.89
CA TRP A 246 -2.95 -0.26 19.32
C TRP A 246 -3.54 1.11 19.60
N THR A 247 -4.22 1.24 20.74
CA THR A 247 -4.54 2.54 21.34
C THR A 247 -3.45 2.91 22.36
N GLY A 248 -3.28 4.20 22.69
CA GLY A 248 -2.15 4.73 23.48
C GLY A 248 -1.97 4.22 24.92
N ASN A 249 -2.74 3.21 25.35
CA ASN A 249 -2.54 2.45 26.58
C ASN A 249 -1.99 1.02 26.31
N GLY A 250 -1.58 0.72 25.07
CA GLY A 250 -1.11 -0.61 24.65
C GLY A 250 -2.22 -1.63 24.41
N THR A 251 -3.50 -1.22 24.45
CA THR A 251 -4.63 -2.09 24.11
C THR A 251 -4.61 -2.41 22.62
N GLN A 252 -4.64 -3.70 22.27
CA GLN A 252 -4.69 -4.13 20.89
C GLN A 252 -6.06 -3.83 20.28
N VAL A 253 -6.06 -3.31 19.05
CA VAL A 253 -7.27 -3.16 18.25
C VAL A 253 -7.61 -4.49 17.59
N VAL A 254 -8.80 -5.00 17.89
CA VAL A 254 -9.37 -6.19 17.25
C VAL A 254 -10.58 -5.76 16.44
N GLU A 255 -10.61 -6.13 15.17
CA GLU A 255 -11.69 -5.81 14.25
C GLU A 255 -12.69 -6.97 14.19
N VAL A 256 -13.96 -6.69 14.48
CA VAL A 256 -15.05 -7.68 14.40
C VAL A 256 -16.00 -7.28 13.29
N THR A 257 -16.11 -8.12 12.26
CA THR A 257 -17.09 -7.89 11.19
C THR A 257 -18.45 -8.41 11.62
N VAL A 258 -19.45 -7.52 11.64
CA VAL A 258 -20.84 -7.84 11.98
C VAL A 258 -21.72 -7.59 10.76
N ASN A 259 -22.57 -8.56 10.42
CA ASN A 259 -23.54 -8.46 9.34
C ASN A 259 -24.97 -8.58 9.85
N ASN A 260 -25.93 -8.03 9.09
CA ASN A 260 -27.35 -8.16 9.36
C ASN A 260 -28.09 -8.76 8.17
N ALA A 261 -28.35 -10.07 8.25
CA ALA A 261 -29.18 -10.80 7.30
C ALA A 261 -30.67 -10.81 7.68
N GLY A 262 -31.02 -10.23 8.84
CA GLY A 262 -32.39 -10.14 9.34
C GLY A 262 -33.24 -9.12 8.58
N SER A 263 -34.51 -9.02 8.96
CA SER A 263 -35.48 -8.12 8.32
C SER A 263 -35.65 -6.75 8.99
N LYS A 264 -34.95 -6.51 10.11
CA LYS A 264 -35.06 -5.28 10.91
C LYS A 264 -33.73 -4.57 11.00
N CYS A 265 -33.76 -3.24 10.95
CA CYS A 265 -32.59 -2.44 11.28
C CYS A 265 -32.34 -2.46 12.78
N VAL A 266 -31.07 -2.59 13.15
CA VAL A 266 -30.56 -2.14 14.44
C VAL A 266 -30.52 -0.61 14.42
N ALA A 267 -31.11 0.02 15.44
CA ALA A 267 -31.12 1.47 15.63
C ALA A 267 -31.29 1.80 17.13
N GLY A 268 -31.28 3.08 17.50
CA GLY A 268 -31.43 3.52 18.89
C GLY A 268 -30.14 3.36 19.67
N ALA A 269 -30.16 2.53 20.73
CA ALA A 269 -28.97 2.24 21.55
C ALA A 269 -27.89 1.46 20.78
N GLY A 270 -28.25 0.81 19.67
CA GLY A 270 -27.31 0.07 18.84
C GLY A 270 -26.95 -1.30 19.42
N LEU A 271 -25.78 -1.81 19.05
CA LEU A 271 -25.18 -3.01 19.62
C LEU A 271 -23.88 -2.67 20.33
N SER A 272 -23.59 -3.41 21.40
CA SER A 272 -22.25 -3.53 21.96
C SER A 272 -21.63 -4.85 21.55
N VAL A 273 -20.33 -4.83 21.24
CA VAL A 273 -19.55 -6.00 20.82
C VAL A 273 -18.35 -6.15 21.74
N THR A 274 -18.16 -7.35 22.29
CA THR A 274 -17.00 -7.69 23.12
C THR A 274 -16.37 -8.99 22.63
N VAL A 275 -15.05 -9.10 22.76
CA VAL A 275 -14.23 -10.25 22.40
C VAL A 275 -13.45 -10.73 23.65
N SER A 276 -13.53 -12.01 23.97
CA SER A 276 -12.83 -12.61 25.13
C SER A 276 -12.40 -14.03 24.83
N GLY A 277 -11.37 -14.53 25.50
CA GLY A 277 -10.86 -15.88 25.29
C GLY A 277 -9.78 -16.22 26.30
N ASP A 278 -9.11 -17.35 26.09
CA ASP A 278 -8.03 -17.74 26.99
C ASP A 278 -6.83 -16.79 26.84
N GLY A 279 -6.46 -16.12 27.94
CA GLY A 279 -5.35 -15.18 27.99
C GLY A 279 -5.67 -13.72 27.60
N PHE A 280 -6.91 -13.39 27.21
CA PHE A 280 -7.27 -12.02 26.82
C PHE A 280 -8.74 -11.65 27.10
N THR A 281 -9.00 -10.35 27.26
CA THR A 281 -10.34 -9.81 27.54
C THR A 281 -10.55 -8.45 26.90
N THR A 282 -11.83 -8.11 26.65
CA THR A 282 -12.20 -6.76 26.20
C THR A 282 -11.98 -5.76 27.33
N VAL A 283 -11.34 -4.64 26.99
CA VAL A 283 -11.22 -3.45 27.86
C VAL A 283 -11.86 -2.21 27.24
N SER A 284 -12.01 -2.19 25.92
CA SER A 284 -12.79 -1.17 25.21
C SER A 284 -13.87 -1.84 24.37
N THR A 285 -15.12 -1.68 24.77
CA THR A 285 -16.28 -2.27 24.08
C THR A 285 -16.50 -1.59 22.73
N GLY A 286 -16.66 -2.41 21.68
CA GLY A 286 -17.03 -1.92 20.37
C GLY A 286 -18.51 -1.56 20.31
N HIS A 287 -18.86 -0.50 19.58
CA HIS A 287 -20.23 -0.02 19.48
C HIS A 287 -20.70 0.16 18.05
N LEU A 288 -21.91 -0.32 17.76
CA LEU A 288 -22.53 -0.24 16.45
C LEU A 288 -23.91 0.42 16.54
N LYS A 289 -23.98 1.71 16.17
CA LYS A 289 -25.22 2.49 16.32
C LYS A 289 -26.34 2.10 15.35
N ARG A 290 -25.98 1.67 14.14
CA ARG A 290 -26.93 1.30 13.08
C ARG A 290 -26.37 0.23 12.17
N LEU A 291 -27.18 -0.79 11.95
CA LEU A 291 -26.93 -1.90 11.03
C LEU A 291 -28.28 -2.38 10.46
N CYS A 292 -28.58 -2.00 9.22
CA CYS A 292 -29.80 -2.38 8.51
C CYS A 292 -29.68 -3.71 7.76
N PRO A 293 -30.79 -4.33 7.34
CA PRO A 293 -30.75 -5.52 6.49
C PRO A 293 -29.86 -5.32 5.27
N GLY A 294 -28.90 -6.22 5.06
CA GLY A 294 -27.90 -6.14 3.99
C GLY A 294 -26.63 -5.37 4.35
N ASP A 295 -26.59 -4.67 5.49
CA ASP A 295 -25.39 -3.98 5.94
C ASP A 295 -24.38 -4.98 6.53
N GLN A 296 -23.10 -4.71 6.28
CA GLN A 296 -21.94 -5.30 6.93
C GLN A 296 -21.07 -4.17 7.47
N LYS A 297 -20.55 -4.31 8.69
CA LYS A 297 -19.67 -3.30 9.30
C LYS A 297 -18.58 -3.94 10.14
N VAL A 298 -17.38 -3.37 10.06
CA VAL A 298 -16.31 -3.64 11.01
C VAL A 298 -16.56 -2.83 12.28
N VAL A 299 -16.48 -3.49 13.42
CA VAL A 299 -16.56 -2.91 14.76
C VAL A 299 -15.21 -3.09 15.43
N VAL A 300 -14.59 -1.99 15.83
CA VAL A 300 -13.32 -2.01 16.57
C VAL A 300 -13.59 -2.30 18.04
N VAL A 301 -12.87 -3.28 18.59
CA VAL A 301 -12.90 -3.69 20.01
C VAL A 301 -11.48 -3.61 20.54
N GLY A 302 -11.29 -2.96 21.70
CA GLY A 302 -9.99 -2.93 22.38
C GLY A 302 -9.83 -4.12 23.31
N VAL A 303 -8.76 -4.90 23.12
CA VAL A 303 -8.47 -6.13 23.85
C VAL A 303 -7.12 -6.03 24.56
N GLU A 304 -7.09 -6.47 25.81
CA GLU A 304 -5.87 -6.63 26.60
C GLU A 304 -5.58 -8.11 26.87
N GLY A 305 -4.29 -8.42 26.98
CA GLY A 305 -3.79 -9.78 27.14
C GLY A 305 -3.29 -10.37 25.82
N SER A 306 -2.92 -11.63 25.86
CA SER A 306 -2.37 -12.37 24.73
C SER A 306 -2.73 -13.85 24.87
N SER A 307 -3.04 -14.51 23.78
CA SER A 307 -3.21 -15.96 23.76
C SER A 307 -1.86 -16.66 23.66
N SER A 308 -1.75 -17.90 24.15
CA SER A 308 -0.52 -18.71 24.04
C SER A 308 -0.37 -19.40 22.68
N GLY A 309 -0.85 -18.76 21.61
CA GLY A 309 -1.06 -19.31 20.26
C GLY A 309 -2.53 -19.21 19.81
N PRO A 310 -2.90 -19.81 18.66
CA PRO A 310 -4.25 -19.80 18.16
C PRO A 310 -5.24 -20.44 19.14
N THR A 311 -6.33 -19.72 19.47
CA THR A 311 -7.34 -20.16 20.43
C THR A 311 -8.77 -19.83 19.97
N THR A 312 -9.76 -20.18 20.79
CA THR A 312 -11.15 -19.83 20.56
C THR A 312 -11.49 -18.50 21.25
N ALA A 313 -11.87 -17.51 20.46
CA ALA A 313 -12.45 -16.26 20.92
C ALA A 313 -13.97 -16.36 21.00
N ALA A 314 -14.55 -15.95 22.12
CA ALA A 314 -15.97 -15.71 22.29
C ALA A 314 -16.29 -14.24 21.98
N VAL A 315 -17.10 -14.01 20.95
CA VAL A 315 -17.63 -12.69 20.58
C VAL A 315 -19.05 -12.57 21.08
N GLU A 316 -19.33 -11.64 21.99
CA GLU A 316 -20.67 -11.34 22.46
C GLU A 316 -21.20 -10.06 21.78
N ILE A 317 -22.38 -10.17 21.17
CA ILE A 317 -23.17 -9.06 20.68
C ILE A 317 -24.36 -8.86 21.63
N SER A 318 -24.57 -7.63 22.11
CA SER A 318 -25.73 -7.28 22.94
C SER A 318 -26.45 -6.04 22.43
N ASP A 319 -27.79 -6.06 22.49
CA ASP A 319 -28.65 -4.89 22.23
C ASP A 319 -29.12 -4.20 23.54
N GLY A 320 -28.56 -4.60 24.69
CA GLY A 320 -28.95 -4.15 26.03
C GLY A 320 -30.11 -4.93 26.66
N THR A 321 -30.84 -5.73 25.89
CA THR A 321 -31.93 -6.62 26.37
C THR A 321 -31.63 -8.10 26.15
N SER A 322 -30.91 -8.43 25.07
CA SER A 322 -30.51 -9.77 24.68
C SER A 322 -29.00 -9.81 24.43
N LYS A 323 -28.44 -11.02 24.51
CA LYS A 323 -27.02 -11.31 24.28
C LYS A 323 -26.92 -12.55 23.40
N LYS A 324 -26.06 -12.50 22.40
CA LYS A 324 -25.71 -13.61 21.52
C LYS A 324 -24.19 -13.76 21.51
N THR A 325 -23.71 -14.96 21.78
CA THR A 325 -22.28 -15.27 21.77
C THR A 325 -21.95 -16.16 20.58
N THR A 326 -20.89 -15.84 19.86
CA THR A 326 -20.36 -16.61 18.74
C THR A 326 -18.91 -17.00 19.02
N SER A 327 -18.57 -18.27 18.87
CA SER A 327 -17.21 -18.78 19.04
C SER A 327 -16.44 -18.76 17.72
N VAL A 328 -15.22 -18.23 17.74
CA VAL A 328 -14.31 -18.12 16.60
C VAL A 328 -12.97 -18.75 16.98
N GLU A 329 -12.64 -19.90 16.39
CA GLU A 329 -11.36 -20.59 16.54
C GLU A 329 -10.24 -19.95 15.71
N GLY A 330 -8.99 -20.35 15.96
CA GLY A 330 -7.83 -19.91 15.17
C GLY A 330 -7.47 -18.44 15.36
N VAL A 331 -8.03 -17.77 16.38
CA VAL A 331 -7.72 -16.36 16.69
C VAL A 331 -6.47 -16.33 17.55
N GLU A 332 -5.48 -15.55 17.13
CA GLU A 332 -4.27 -15.29 17.91
C GLU A 332 -4.25 -13.81 18.33
N ILE A 333 -4.37 -13.56 19.63
CA ILE A 333 -4.40 -12.21 20.23
C ILE A 333 -3.04 -11.92 20.86
N GLY A 334 -2.57 -10.70 20.67
CA GLY A 334 -1.29 -10.22 21.16
C GLY A 334 -0.60 -9.33 20.12
N LEU A 335 -0.02 -8.23 20.60
CA LEU A 335 0.93 -7.44 19.80
C LEU A 335 2.26 -8.18 19.77
N THR A 336 2.91 -8.21 18.61
CA THR A 336 4.20 -8.86 18.41
C THR A 336 5.23 -7.83 17.96
N GLU A 337 6.48 -7.97 18.41
CA GLU A 337 7.59 -7.13 17.93
C GLU A 337 7.72 -7.21 16.41
N TRP A 338 7.95 -6.06 15.78
CA TRP A 338 8.33 -5.97 14.38
C TRP A 338 9.74 -6.51 14.20
N THR A 339 9.95 -7.29 13.14
CA THR A 339 11.27 -7.73 12.68
C THR A 339 11.54 -7.10 11.32
N SER A 340 12.78 -7.14 10.84
CA SER A 340 13.14 -6.68 9.50
C SER A 340 12.58 -7.56 8.36
N ASP A 341 11.87 -8.65 8.69
CA ASP A 341 11.25 -9.53 7.71
C ASP A 341 10.06 -8.84 7.07
N LEU A 342 9.96 -8.89 5.74
CA LEU A 342 8.85 -8.24 5.01
C LEU A 342 7.47 -8.75 5.43
N GLU A 343 7.34 -10.04 5.77
CA GLU A 343 6.09 -10.61 6.29
C GLU A 343 5.71 -9.97 7.62
N SER A 344 6.68 -9.77 8.52
CA SER A 344 6.49 -9.06 9.78
C SER A 344 6.06 -7.63 9.49
N LEU A 345 6.88 -6.84 8.78
CA LEU A 345 6.61 -5.43 8.49
C LEU A 345 5.28 -5.20 7.76
N SER A 346 4.84 -6.15 6.92
CA SER A 346 3.60 -6.02 6.16
C SER A 346 2.34 -5.99 7.01
N LYS A 347 2.41 -6.39 8.28
CA LYS A 347 1.28 -6.29 9.22
C LYS A 347 1.09 -4.86 9.74
N HIS A 348 2.02 -3.94 9.48
CA HIS A 348 1.91 -2.56 9.95
C HIS A 348 0.89 -1.82 9.10
N GLU A 349 -0.16 -1.35 9.75
CA GLU A 349 -1.29 -0.66 9.10
C GLU A 349 -1.19 0.85 9.35
N SER A 350 -1.83 1.63 8.49
CA SER A 350 -2.00 3.07 8.75
C SER A 350 -2.67 3.28 10.11
N PRO A 351 -2.16 4.21 10.95
CA PRO A 351 -2.83 4.53 12.19
C PRO A 351 -4.15 5.25 11.91
N ASP A 352 -5.15 5.04 12.78
CA ASP A 352 -6.50 5.57 12.57
C ASP A 352 -6.53 7.10 12.35
N TRP A 353 -5.64 7.85 13.02
CA TRP A 353 -5.56 9.31 12.83
C TRP A 353 -5.22 9.69 11.39
N PHE A 354 -4.37 8.92 10.70
CA PHE A 354 -3.96 9.21 9.33
C PHE A 354 -5.10 8.91 8.37
N ASP A 355 -5.79 7.80 8.59
CA ASP A 355 -7.01 7.49 7.86
C ASP A 355 -8.05 8.58 8.06
N GLU A 356 -8.25 9.10 9.27
CA GLU A 356 -9.19 10.18 9.57
C GLU A 356 -8.76 11.56 9.06
N ALA A 357 -7.46 11.78 8.86
CA ALA A 357 -6.89 13.08 8.51
C ALA A 357 -7.44 13.63 7.19
N LYS A 358 -7.53 12.78 6.15
CA LYS A 358 -7.96 13.04 4.76
C LYS A 358 -7.19 14.12 3.98
N TYR A 359 -6.66 15.14 4.63
CA TYR A 359 -6.02 16.29 4.02
C TYR A 359 -4.75 16.70 4.78
N GLY A 360 -3.67 16.89 4.03
CA GLY A 360 -2.40 17.42 4.51
C GLY A 360 -1.70 18.27 3.46
N ILE A 361 -0.67 19.00 3.88
CA ILE A 361 0.13 19.90 3.05
C ILE A 361 1.49 19.28 2.74
N PHE A 362 1.92 19.34 1.49
CA PHE A 362 3.28 18.95 1.10
C PHE A 362 4.11 20.19 0.78
N ILE A 363 5.35 20.23 1.23
CA ILE A 363 6.25 21.38 1.09
C ILE A 363 7.57 20.90 0.49
N HIS A 364 7.84 21.29 -0.76
CA HIS A 364 9.16 21.20 -1.37
C HIS A 364 9.86 22.54 -1.22
N TRP A 365 10.86 22.60 -0.34
CA TRP A 365 11.61 23.81 -0.06
C TRP A 365 13.08 23.49 0.24
N GLY A 366 13.97 24.15 -0.49
CA GLY A 366 15.42 23.96 -0.42
C GLY A 366 16.16 24.92 -1.36
N PRO A 367 17.46 24.71 -1.62
CA PRO A 367 18.25 25.60 -2.48
C PRO A 367 17.68 25.76 -3.89
N TYR A 368 17.02 24.73 -4.44
CA TYR A 368 16.32 24.80 -5.73
C TYR A 368 15.19 25.85 -5.75
N SER A 369 14.66 26.26 -4.60
CA SER A 369 13.69 27.34 -4.50
C SER A 369 14.29 28.73 -4.78
N VAL A 370 15.62 28.88 -4.73
CA VAL A 370 16.32 30.13 -5.09
C VAL A 370 16.26 30.36 -6.59
N THR A 371 16.56 29.31 -7.38
CA THR A 371 16.45 29.41 -8.84
C THR A 371 14.98 29.54 -9.25
N GLY A 372 14.09 28.81 -8.57
CA GLY A 372 12.64 28.96 -8.72
C GLY A 372 12.13 28.81 -10.15
N TRP A 373 12.91 28.13 -10.99
CA TRP A 373 12.67 28.02 -12.42
C TRP A 373 12.12 26.65 -12.76
N GLY A 374 11.03 26.63 -13.52
CA GLY A 374 10.40 25.46 -14.10
C GLY A 374 9.31 25.94 -15.06
N ASN A 375 9.08 25.24 -16.16
CA ASN A 375 8.02 25.61 -17.09
C ASN A 375 6.72 24.89 -16.74
N SER A 376 5.58 25.57 -16.89
CA SER A 376 4.24 24.98 -16.78
C SER A 376 3.59 24.75 -18.14
N THR A 377 4.12 25.32 -19.24
CA THR A 377 3.52 25.21 -20.59
C THR A 377 4.57 25.23 -21.72
N PRO A 378 4.47 24.35 -22.74
CA PRO A 378 3.45 23.32 -22.95
C PRO A 378 3.69 22.04 -22.12
N TYR A 379 4.79 21.97 -21.38
CA TYR A 379 5.14 20.82 -20.55
C TYR A 379 5.49 21.30 -19.15
N GLU A 380 4.85 20.71 -18.15
CA GLU A 380 5.20 20.89 -16.75
C GLU A 380 6.57 20.27 -16.47
N SER A 381 7.44 20.99 -15.76
CA SER A 381 8.68 20.47 -15.23
C SER A 381 8.83 20.90 -13.78
N TYR A 382 9.33 19.97 -12.99
CA TYR A 382 9.57 20.13 -11.57
C TYR A 382 10.75 21.09 -11.35
N ALA A 383 10.49 22.21 -10.67
CA ALA A 383 11.50 23.24 -10.43
C ALA A 383 12.58 22.74 -9.46
N GLU A 384 12.21 21.87 -8.54
CA GLU A 384 13.13 21.19 -7.63
C GLU A 384 14.11 20.25 -8.33
N TRP A 385 13.87 19.93 -9.62
CA TRP A 385 14.77 19.18 -10.49
C TRP A 385 15.73 20.06 -11.31
N PHE A 386 15.83 21.35 -10.98
CA PHE A 386 16.69 22.31 -11.68
C PHE A 386 18.13 21.80 -11.85
N TRP A 387 18.75 21.28 -10.79
CA TRP A 387 20.13 20.81 -10.87
C TRP A 387 20.29 19.66 -11.86
N TRP A 388 19.38 18.67 -11.80
CA TRP A 388 19.36 17.53 -12.70
C TRP A 388 19.20 17.95 -14.16
N TYR A 389 18.16 18.72 -14.45
CA TYR A 389 17.85 19.12 -15.83
C TYR A 389 18.78 20.20 -16.38
N SER A 390 19.58 20.88 -15.54
CA SER A 390 20.59 21.83 -16.02
C SER A 390 22.01 21.24 -16.07
N THR A 391 22.21 19.95 -15.76
CA THR A 391 23.53 19.29 -15.78
C THR A 391 23.57 17.96 -16.51
N HIS A 392 22.53 17.12 -16.38
CA HIS A 392 22.61 15.69 -16.71
C HIS A 392 21.64 15.19 -17.77
N HIS A 393 20.67 16.01 -18.21
CA HIS A 393 19.60 15.54 -19.10
C HIS A 393 19.09 16.59 -20.09
N PRO A 394 19.93 17.07 -21.03
CA PRO A 394 19.53 18.10 -22.00
C PRO A 394 18.46 17.61 -22.98
N GLU A 395 18.39 16.30 -23.22
CA GLU A 395 17.43 15.69 -24.15
C GLU A 395 15.99 15.65 -23.61
N GLY A 396 15.81 15.68 -22.28
CA GLY A 396 14.50 15.83 -21.66
C GLY A 396 14.31 17.14 -20.90
N ASP A 397 15.18 18.12 -21.11
CA ASP A 397 14.96 19.48 -20.67
C ASP A 397 13.85 20.13 -21.53
N ARG A 398 12.61 19.93 -21.09
CA ARG A 398 11.42 20.53 -21.74
C ARG A 398 11.23 22.01 -21.39
N SER A 399 12.04 22.54 -20.46
CA SER A 399 11.85 23.85 -19.83
C SER A 399 13.00 24.82 -20.07
N ASN A 400 13.98 24.43 -20.90
CA ASN A 400 15.19 25.20 -21.17
C ASN A 400 15.95 25.59 -19.88
N PHE A 401 16.03 24.67 -18.92
CA PHE A 401 16.86 24.77 -17.72
C PHE A 401 18.32 25.11 -18.05
N TYR A 402 18.88 24.49 -19.09
CA TYR A 402 20.23 24.81 -19.57
C TYR A 402 20.32 26.28 -19.97
N GLY A 403 19.50 26.72 -20.94
CA GLY A 403 19.54 28.10 -21.42
C GLY A 403 19.34 29.13 -20.31
N TYR A 404 18.36 28.88 -19.43
CA TYR A 404 18.12 29.75 -18.27
C TYR A 404 19.34 29.83 -17.34
N ARG A 405 19.98 28.69 -17.04
CA ARG A 405 21.20 28.67 -16.22
C ARG A 405 22.29 29.54 -16.84
N LEU A 406 22.55 29.38 -18.14
CA LEU A 406 23.58 30.15 -18.84
C LEU A 406 23.27 31.66 -18.85
N ASP A 407 22.03 32.03 -19.17
CA ASP A 407 21.62 33.42 -19.31
C ASP A 407 21.60 34.16 -17.95
N THR A 408 21.26 33.45 -16.87
CA THR A 408 21.08 34.04 -15.53
C THR A 408 22.36 34.03 -14.71
N TYR A 409 23.09 32.91 -14.70
CA TYR A 409 24.23 32.71 -13.79
C TYR A 409 25.58 32.67 -14.51
N GLY A 410 25.59 32.41 -15.82
CA GLY A 410 26.80 32.29 -16.63
C GLY A 410 27.38 30.87 -16.69
N PRO A 411 28.40 30.66 -17.53
CA PRO A 411 28.94 29.33 -17.82
C PRO A 411 29.69 28.69 -16.64
N ASP A 412 30.30 29.51 -15.78
CA ASP A 412 31.19 29.04 -14.71
C ASP A 412 30.45 28.75 -13.38
N TRP A 413 29.15 29.06 -13.31
CA TRP A 413 28.34 28.86 -12.11
C TRP A 413 28.14 27.37 -11.80
N ALA A 414 28.18 26.99 -10.52
CA ALA A 414 27.82 25.66 -10.03
C ALA A 414 26.52 25.71 -9.21
N TYR A 415 25.73 24.64 -9.18
CA TYR A 415 24.46 24.63 -8.45
C TYR A 415 24.61 25.01 -6.96
N ASP A 416 25.69 24.57 -6.33
CA ASP A 416 25.97 24.86 -4.92
C ASP A 416 26.24 26.34 -4.62
N ASP A 417 26.48 27.17 -5.64
CA ASP A 417 26.57 28.63 -5.48
C ASP A 417 25.21 29.23 -5.06
N THR A 418 24.10 28.49 -5.18
CA THR A 418 22.79 28.88 -4.61
C THR A 418 22.74 28.86 -3.08
N PHE A 419 23.64 28.12 -2.42
CA PHE A 419 23.50 27.87 -0.98
C PHE A 419 23.56 29.14 -0.12
N PRO A 420 24.46 30.11 -0.37
CA PRO A 420 24.45 31.38 0.35
C PRO A 420 23.20 32.24 0.06
N GLU A 421 22.54 32.05 -1.08
CA GLU A 421 21.36 32.81 -1.49
C GLU A 421 20.07 32.29 -0.85
N PHE A 422 20.03 31.01 -0.48
CA PHE A 422 18.95 30.40 0.29
C PHE A 422 18.99 30.90 1.75
N ASN A 423 18.51 32.12 2.01
CA ASN A 423 18.65 32.77 3.32
C ASN A 423 17.46 32.57 4.28
N ALA A 424 16.29 32.17 3.77
CA ALA A 424 15.05 32.05 4.54
C ALA A 424 14.71 33.31 5.38
N SER A 425 15.06 34.51 4.89
CA SER A 425 14.99 35.77 5.65
C SER A 425 13.58 36.19 6.06
N ASN A 426 12.56 35.79 5.30
CA ASN A 426 11.15 36.05 5.61
C ASN A 426 10.42 34.79 6.10
N PHE A 427 11.14 33.71 6.41
CA PHE A 427 10.51 32.50 6.93
C PHE A 427 10.12 32.69 8.39
N ASP A 428 8.81 32.59 8.66
CA ASP A 428 8.22 32.52 9.98
C ASP A 428 7.47 31.19 10.14
N ALA A 429 8.01 30.33 11.01
CA ALA A 429 7.47 29.00 11.27
C ALA A 429 6.05 29.04 11.85
N LYS A 430 5.73 30.05 12.68
CA LYS A 430 4.40 30.21 13.27
C LYS A 430 3.38 30.59 12.20
N GLU A 431 3.70 31.53 11.32
CA GLU A 431 2.81 31.92 10.22
C GLU A 431 2.48 30.73 9.30
N TRP A 432 3.47 29.86 9.05
CA TRP A 432 3.27 28.65 8.26
C TRP A 432 2.31 27.65 8.92
N VAL A 433 2.54 27.30 10.19
CA VAL A 433 1.67 26.31 10.87
C VAL A 433 0.25 26.84 11.10
N ASP A 434 0.10 28.14 11.35
CA ASP A 434 -1.21 28.79 11.41
C ASP A 434 -1.92 28.71 10.06
N LEU A 435 -1.21 28.98 8.95
CA LEU A 435 -1.76 28.83 7.60
C LEU A 435 -2.18 27.39 7.31
N PHE A 436 -1.39 26.39 7.72
CA PHE A 436 -1.72 24.98 7.50
C PHE A 436 -2.98 24.58 8.27
N ALA A 437 -3.09 25.01 9.53
CA ALA A 437 -4.27 24.79 10.35
C ALA A 437 -5.51 25.50 9.80
N ASP A 438 -5.37 26.76 9.37
CA ASP A 438 -6.45 27.55 8.75
C ASP A 438 -6.94 26.95 7.42
N ALA A 439 -6.04 26.31 6.66
CA ALA A 439 -6.40 25.54 5.48
C ALA A 439 -7.18 24.25 5.80
N GLY A 440 -7.21 23.83 7.08
CA GLY A 440 -7.88 22.63 7.56
C GLY A 440 -7.01 21.37 7.49
N ALA A 441 -5.70 21.51 7.25
CA ALA A 441 -4.78 20.38 7.20
C ALA A 441 -4.71 19.68 8.56
N LYS A 442 -4.55 18.35 8.53
CA LYS A 442 -4.35 17.51 9.73
C LYS A 442 -2.91 17.05 9.89
N TYR A 443 -2.15 17.10 8.81
CA TYR A 443 -0.72 16.88 8.81
C TYR A 443 -0.04 17.76 7.77
N PHE A 444 1.28 17.93 7.88
CA PHE A 444 2.10 18.44 6.80
C PHE A 444 3.33 17.55 6.61
N VAL A 445 3.91 17.56 5.42
CA VAL A 445 5.16 16.87 5.08
C VAL A 445 6.09 17.87 4.41
N ILE A 446 7.30 18.03 4.94
CA ILE A 446 8.32 18.92 4.36
C ILE A 446 9.53 18.13 3.87
N THR A 447 10.09 18.51 2.73
CA THR A 447 11.37 17.98 2.23
C THR A 447 12.49 18.31 3.21
N THR A 448 12.85 17.35 4.06
CA THR A 448 13.99 17.50 4.99
C THR A 448 15.31 17.45 4.25
N LYS A 449 15.35 16.63 3.21
CA LYS A 449 16.42 16.51 2.23
C LYS A 449 15.82 16.00 0.92
N HIS A 450 16.02 16.75 -0.16
CA HIS A 450 15.61 16.33 -1.50
C HIS A 450 16.76 15.63 -2.23
N HIS A 451 16.59 15.32 -3.51
CA HIS A 451 17.57 14.64 -4.35
C HIS A 451 18.93 15.34 -4.49
N ASP A 452 18.98 16.65 -4.25
CA ASP A 452 20.22 17.43 -4.25
C ASP A 452 21.08 17.20 -2.99
N GLY A 453 20.54 16.47 -2.01
CA GLY A 453 21.19 16.11 -0.75
C GLY A 453 21.38 17.26 0.24
N PHE A 454 20.74 18.42 0.02
CA PHE A 454 20.80 19.52 0.97
C PHE A 454 19.80 19.33 2.11
N ALA A 455 20.31 19.19 3.34
CA ALA A 455 19.49 18.99 4.53
C ALA A 455 19.02 20.33 5.13
N ILE A 456 17.73 20.43 5.49
CA ILE A 456 17.19 21.58 6.24
C ILE A 456 17.10 21.34 7.75
N PHE A 457 17.79 20.31 8.24
CA PHE A 457 17.86 19.84 9.62
C PHE A 457 19.32 19.57 10.02
N ASP A 458 19.57 19.25 11.29
CA ASP A 458 20.88 18.84 11.79
C ASP A 458 21.18 17.39 11.37
N ALA A 459 22.00 17.24 10.33
CA ALA A 459 22.45 15.94 9.83
C ALA A 459 23.61 15.36 10.66
N GLY A 460 24.01 16.01 11.76
CA GLY A 460 25.13 15.59 12.60
C GLY A 460 26.43 15.46 11.79
N GLU A 461 27.21 14.42 12.10
CA GLU A 461 28.49 14.16 11.43
C GLU A 461 28.35 13.52 10.04
N THR A 462 27.11 13.22 9.58
CA THR A 462 26.89 12.53 8.31
C THR A 462 27.05 13.44 7.09
N SER A 463 26.83 14.74 7.25
CA SER A 463 26.95 15.71 6.16
C SER A 463 26.99 17.15 6.68
N ASN A 464 27.88 17.97 6.11
CA ASN A 464 27.84 19.43 6.30
C ASN A 464 27.01 20.14 5.22
N ARG A 465 26.40 19.42 4.26
CA ARG A 465 25.56 20.00 3.19
C ARG A 465 24.18 20.35 3.73
N SER A 466 24.10 21.39 4.57
CA SER A 466 22.85 21.73 5.26
C SER A 466 22.61 23.23 5.46
N SER A 467 21.37 23.58 5.80
CA SER A 467 20.93 24.92 6.19
C SER A 467 21.57 25.44 7.47
N ILE A 468 22.20 24.58 8.27
CA ILE A 468 22.98 24.96 9.46
C ILE A 468 24.37 25.46 9.02
N HIS A 469 24.98 24.80 8.03
CA HIS A 469 26.31 25.13 7.54
C HIS A 469 26.34 26.13 6.39
N TYR A 470 25.22 26.39 5.71
CA TYR A 470 25.12 27.35 4.60
C TYR A 470 23.81 28.15 4.68
N GLY A 471 23.71 29.21 3.87
CA GLY A 471 22.49 30.02 3.76
C GLY A 471 21.96 30.53 5.10
N PRO A 472 20.83 30.00 5.63
CA PRO A 472 20.14 30.56 6.79
C PRO A 472 20.91 30.41 8.10
N LYS A 473 21.84 29.45 8.21
CA LYS A 473 22.55 29.07 9.45
C LYS A 473 21.60 28.73 10.59
N ARG A 474 20.51 28.05 10.26
CA ARG A 474 19.36 27.74 11.13
C ARG A 474 18.95 26.30 10.91
N ASP A 475 18.42 25.68 11.96
CA ASP A 475 17.72 24.41 11.85
C ASP A 475 16.25 24.70 11.51
N LEU A 476 15.98 24.79 10.20
CA LEU A 476 14.66 25.20 9.69
C LEU A 476 13.58 24.16 10.01
N LEU A 477 13.94 22.86 10.02
CA LEU A 477 13.02 21.79 10.38
C LEU A 477 12.62 21.90 11.86
N LYS A 478 13.59 22.08 12.76
CA LYS A 478 13.33 22.22 14.19
C LYS A 478 12.46 23.42 14.48
N GLU A 479 12.74 24.58 13.87
CA GLU A 479 11.91 25.77 14.03
C GLU A 479 10.45 25.53 13.61
N LEU A 480 10.22 24.82 12.49
CA LEU A 480 8.88 24.47 12.02
C LEU A 480 8.17 23.49 12.95
N PHE A 481 8.88 22.46 13.41
CA PHE A 481 8.30 21.41 14.27
C PHE A 481 8.02 21.93 15.69
N ASP A 482 8.92 22.74 16.26
CA ASP A 482 8.72 23.40 17.55
C ASP A 482 7.53 24.37 17.49
N ALA A 483 7.36 25.09 16.37
CA ALA A 483 6.20 25.95 16.15
C ALA A 483 4.89 25.15 16.02
N ALA A 484 4.90 24.04 15.26
CA ALA A 484 3.74 23.16 15.14
C ALA A 484 3.34 22.60 16.52
N GLU A 485 4.31 22.12 17.30
CA GLU A 485 4.05 21.61 18.65
C GLU A 485 3.47 22.67 19.58
N THR A 486 4.03 23.88 19.54
CA THR A 486 3.67 24.97 20.45
C THR A 486 2.30 25.57 20.11
N TYR A 487 2.05 25.83 18.83
CA TYR A 487 0.91 26.64 18.39
C TYR A 487 -0.22 25.80 17.78
N GLN A 488 0.08 24.64 17.21
CA GLN A 488 -0.88 23.77 16.51
C GLN A 488 -0.66 22.28 16.87
N PRO A 489 -0.70 21.87 18.15
CA PRO A 489 -0.29 20.53 18.60
C PRO A 489 -1.12 19.37 18.01
N SER A 490 -2.29 19.66 17.43
CA SER A 490 -3.08 18.66 16.70
C SER A 490 -2.59 18.38 15.28
N LEU A 491 -1.70 19.22 14.74
CA LEU A 491 -1.15 19.09 13.40
C LEU A 491 0.01 18.09 13.41
N LYS A 492 -0.17 16.98 12.71
CA LYS A 492 0.82 15.92 12.60
C LYS A 492 1.99 16.32 11.71
N ARG A 493 3.21 15.95 12.11
CA ARG A 493 4.47 16.45 11.55
C ARG A 493 5.16 15.37 10.74
N GLY A 494 5.23 15.55 9.42
CA GLY A 494 5.84 14.61 8.50
C GLY A 494 7.15 15.13 7.91
N THR A 495 8.06 14.20 7.67
CA THR A 495 9.33 14.44 6.99
C THR A 495 9.32 13.71 5.66
N TYR A 496 9.58 14.42 4.57
CA TYR A 496 9.99 13.78 3.33
C TYR A 496 11.49 13.53 3.37
N PHE A 497 11.91 12.36 2.92
CA PHE A 497 13.30 11.96 2.82
C PHE A 497 13.60 11.33 1.46
N SER A 498 14.53 11.93 0.73
CA SER A 498 14.98 11.35 -0.53
C SER A 498 15.95 10.19 -0.30
N LEU A 499 15.61 8.99 -0.80
CA LEU A 499 16.49 7.83 -0.68
C LEU A 499 17.73 7.97 -1.58
N PRO A 500 17.61 8.28 -2.89
CA PRO A 500 18.78 8.53 -3.73
C PRO A 500 19.22 10.00 -3.69
N GLU A 501 20.53 10.22 -3.80
CA GLU A 501 21.12 11.55 -4.03
C GLU A 501 21.78 11.58 -5.42
N TRP A 502 21.40 12.55 -6.26
CA TRP A 502 21.79 12.56 -7.68
C TRP A 502 23.29 12.44 -7.89
N PHE A 503 24.06 13.26 -7.16
CA PHE A 503 25.48 13.49 -7.43
C PHE A 503 26.38 13.31 -6.20
N ASN A 504 25.87 12.65 -5.15
CA ASN A 504 26.70 12.26 -4.01
C ASN A 504 27.59 11.06 -4.43
N PRO A 505 28.93 11.19 -4.41
CA PRO A 505 29.83 10.12 -4.80
C PRO A 505 29.71 8.85 -3.94
N ASP A 506 29.30 8.97 -2.67
CA ASP A 506 29.16 7.83 -1.77
C ASP A 506 27.89 7.01 -2.09
N PHE A 507 26.90 7.61 -2.76
CA PHE A 507 25.76 6.87 -3.33
C PHE A 507 26.14 6.08 -4.59
N GLY A 508 27.27 6.39 -5.24
CA GLY A 508 27.73 5.78 -6.50
C GLY A 508 27.68 4.24 -6.55
N PRO A 509 28.07 3.51 -5.49
CA PRO A 509 27.93 2.04 -5.44
C PRO A 509 26.47 1.53 -5.58
N TYR A 510 25.49 2.35 -5.24
CA TYR A 510 24.04 2.07 -5.36
C TYR A 510 23.40 2.78 -6.55
N GLY A 511 24.16 3.64 -7.24
CA GLY A 511 23.69 4.40 -8.37
C GLY A 511 23.22 3.49 -9.51
N PHE A 512 22.18 3.91 -10.21
CA PHE A 512 21.59 3.15 -11.29
C PHE A 512 21.23 4.03 -12.49
N VAL A 513 21.22 3.42 -13.66
CA VAL A 513 20.78 4.03 -14.91
C VAL A 513 19.69 3.12 -15.47
N GLN A 514 18.46 3.63 -15.52
CA GLN A 514 17.31 2.82 -15.90
C GLN A 514 17.26 2.51 -17.41
N PHE A 515 17.74 3.42 -18.26
CA PHE A 515 17.74 3.25 -19.72
C PHE A 515 19.12 3.56 -20.32
N PRO A 516 19.45 3.02 -21.51
CA PRO A 516 20.76 3.26 -22.16
C PRO A 516 21.12 4.74 -22.39
N THR A 517 20.12 5.62 -22.42
CA THR A 517 20.27 7.07 -22.32
C THR A 517 19.91 7.51 -20.90
N PRO A 518 20.69 8.40 -20.25
CA PRO A 518 20.27 9.03 -19.00
C PRO A 518 18.84 9.54 -19.17
N SER A 519 17.98 9.30 -18.18
CA SER A 519 16.58 9.72 -18.19
C SER A 519 16.25 10.35 -16.83
N ALA A 520 15.05 10.91 -16.67
CA ALA A 520 14.59 11.43 -15.37
C ALA A 520 14.48 10.37 -14.26
N VAL A 521 14.82 9.11 -14.54
CA VAL A 521 14.80 7.98 -13.60
C VAL A 521 16.17 7.28 -13.51
N SER A 522 17.25 8.04 -13.72
CA SER A 522 18.62 7.60 -13.50
C SER A 522 19.22 8.36 -12.31
N TRP A 523 20.00 7.68 -11.47
CA TRP A 523 20.57 8.22 -10.24
C TRP A 523 22.03 7.78 -10.16
N PRO A 524 22.97 8.53 -10.72
CA PRO A 524 24.31 8.01 -10.96
C PRO A 524 25.17 7.97 -9.70
N GLY A 525 24.92 8.84 -8.70
CA GLY A 525 25.75 8.92 -7.50
C GLY A 525 27.21 9.29 -7.83
N VAL A 526 27.41 10.22 -8.77
CA VAL A 526 28.73 10.72 -9.16
C VAL A 526 28.67 12.23 -9.33
N LEU A 527 29.79 12.93 -9.16
CA LEU A 527 29.82 14.38 -9.34
C LEU A 527 29.27 14.81 -10.71
N ALA A 528 28.35 15.79 -10.68
CA ALA A 528 27.82 16.44 -11.86
C ALA A 528 28.95 17.06 -12.70
N SER A 529 28.78 17.07 -14.01
CA SER A 529 29.65 17.83 -14.91
C SER A 529 28.94 19.13 -15.29
N ASN A 530 29.59 20.26 -15.09
CA ASN A 530 29.12 21.54 -15.61
C ASN A 530 28.99 21.42 -17.13
N PRO A 531 27.84 21.74 -17.71
CA PRO A 531 27.57 21.47 -19.12
C PRO A 531 28.23 22.44 -20.09
N TYR A 532 28.75 23.57 -19.61
CA TYR A 532 29.41 24.60 -20.43
C TYR A 532 30.92 24.52 -20.36
N THR A 533 31.47 24.24 -19.18
CA THR A 533 32.93 24.14 -18.96
C THR A 533 33.45 22.71 -19.03
N GLY A 534 32.59 21.72 -18.77
CA GLY A 534 32.97 20.31 -18.63
C GLY A 534 33.65 19.98 -17.30
N GLU A 535 33.84 20.96 -16.42
CA GLU A 535 34.43 20.76 -15.09
C GLU A 535 33.46 20.03 -14.16
N LYS A 536 33.99 19.33 -13.16
CA LYS A 536 33.14 18.69 -12.14
C LYS A 536 32.63 19.75 -11.16
N GLU A 537 31.32 19.77 -10.98
CA GLU A 537 30.71 20.61 -9.94
C GLU A 537 31.05 20.03 -8.56
N PRO A 538 31.36 20.88 -7.57
CA PRO A 538 31.60 20.43 -6.21
C PRO A 538 30.33 19.81 -5.61
N TYR A 539 30.51 18.85 -4.70
CA TYR A 539 29.46 18.42 -3.77
C TYR A 539 29.75 19.07 -2.41
N THR A 540 29.44 20.36 -2.31
CA THR A 540 29.79 21.22 -1.18
C THR A 540 29.14 20.71 0.11
N GLY A 541 29.94 20.66 1.18
CA GLY A 541 29.51 20.11 2.46
C GLY A 541 29.58 18.59 2.56
N HIS A 542 30.11 17.89 1.55
CA HIS A 542 30.34 16.45 1.62
C HIS A 542 31.21 16.06 2.81
N VAL A 543 30.74 15.08 3.59
CA VAL A 543 31.56 14.34 4.55
C VAL A 543 31.66 12.91 4.01
N PRO A 544 32.85 12.42 3.64
CA PRO A 544 32.99 11.07 3.11
C PRO A 544 32.58 10.01 4.14
N VAL A 545 31.72 9.09 3.74
CA VAL A 545 31.29 7.95 4.55
C VAL A 545 31.73 6.61 3.93
N GLY A 546 31.69 5.53 4.71
CA GLY A 546 32.09 4.20 4.25
C GLY A 546 31.00 3.53 3.40
N ASP A 547 29.76 3.57 3.90
CA ASP A 547 28.57 3.03 3.27
C ASP A 547 27.44 4.06 3.34
N PHE A 548 26.97 4.55 2.19
CA PHE A 548 25.94 5.60 2.15
C PHE A 548 24.65 5.20 2.88
N ILE A 549 24.26 3.92 2.84
CA ILE A 549 23.03 3.48 3.49
C ILE A 549 23.22 3.43 5.00
N ALA A 550 24.27 2.77 5.47
CA ALA A 550 24.51 2.52 6.89
C ALA A 550 25.05 3.73 7.65
N ASP A 551 25.87 4.57 7.00
CA ASP A 551 26.60 5.66 7.66
C ASP A 551 25.97 7.04 7.42
N LEU A 552 25.04 7.19 6.46
CA LEU A 552 24.39 8.47 6.14
C LEU A 552 22.86 8.36 6.12
N MET A 553 22.29 7.48 5.29
CA MET A 553 20.83 7.38 5.12
C MET A 553 20.13 6.99 6.42
N VAL A 554 20.47 5.82 6.97
CA VAL A 554 19.81 5.30 8.18
C VAL A 554 20.03 6.23 9.38
N PRO A 555 21.25 6.71 9.68
CA PRO A 555 21.45 7.64 10.81
C PRO A 555 20.67 8.95 10.67
N GLN A 556 20.53 9.49 9.46
CA GLN A 556 19.68 10.67 9.24
C GLN A 556 18.20 10.35 9.43
N MET A 557 17.72 9.21 8.95
CA MET A 557 16.35 8.75 9.19
C MET A 557 16.09 8.56 10.70
N GLU A 558 17.02 7.95 11.44
CA GLU A 558 16.95 7.80 12.89
C GLU A 558 16.90 9.15 13.60
N THR A 559 17.73 10.11 13.18
CA THR A 559 17.71 11.48 13.70
C THR A 559 16.33 12.11 13.51
N LEU A 560 15.76 12.03 12.30
CA LEU A 560 14.43 12.56 12.00
C LEU A 560 13.32 11.85 12.81
N ALA A 561 13.44 10.54 13.00
CA ALA A 561 12.46 9.76 13.75
C ALA A 561 12.52 10.07 15.25
N TYR A 562 13.71 10.05 15.85
CA TYR A 562 13.90 10.03 17.30
C TYR A 562 14.17 11.39 17.91
N ASP A 563 14.89 12.27 17.22
CA ASP A 563 15.28 13.57 17.76
C ASP A 563 14.27 14.66 17.36
N TYR A 564 13.69 14.55 16.16
CA TYR A 564 12.65 15.48 15.67
C TYR A 564 11.22 15.00 15.96
N GLY A 565 11.00 13.74 16.34
CA GLY A 565 9.67 13.24 16.71
C GLY A 565 8.68 13.20 15.52
N THR A 566 9.15 12.71 14.38
CA THR A 566 8.36 12.60 13.15
C THR A 566 7.13 11.69 13.33
N ASP A 567 5.96 12.11 12.83
CA ASP A 567 4.74 11.29 12.76
C ASP A 567 4.63 10.50 11.42
N ILE A 568 5.21 11.02 10.33
CA ILE A 568 5.22 10.39 8.99
C ILE A 568 6.61 10.51 8.36
N MET A 569 7.24 9.40 7.98
CA MET A 569 8.41 9.44 7.11
C MET A 569 8.02 9.08 5.67
N TRP A 570 8.04 10.08 4.79
CA TRP A 570 7.67 9.97 3.39
C TRP A 570 8.93 9.78 2.55
N CYS A 571 9.21 8.55 2.12
CA CYS A 571 10.41 8.22 1.33
C CYS A 571 10.13 8.22 -0.17
N ASP A 572 11.04 8.79 -0.97
CA ASP A 572 10.86 8.94 -2.42
C ASP A 572 11.78 8.08 -3.29
N CYS A 573 11.35 7.87 -4.54
CA CYS A 573 12.05 7.29 -5.68
C CYS A 573 12.55 5.85 -5.54
N GLY A 574 12.26 5.16 -4.43
CA GLY A 574 12.46 3.71 -4.25
C GLY A 574 13.82 3.20 -4.76
N ALA A 575 14.88 3.38 -3.98
CA ALA A 575 16.24 2.94 -4.32
C ALA A 575 16.76 1.90 -3.32
N ALA A 576 18.02 1.46 -3.44
CA ALA A 576 18.69 0.70 -2.38
C ALA A 576 18.61 1.48 -1.06
N ASN A 577 18.15 0.83 0.01
CA ASN A 577 17.84 1.50 1.26
C ASN A 577 17.95 0.56 2.47
N GLY A 578 18.04 1.14 3.67
CA GLY A 578 18.06 0.44 4.95
C GLY A 578 16.72 0.42 5.69
N THR A 579 15.61 0.69 4.99
CA THR A 579 14.31 1.00 5.64
C THR A 579 13.73 -0.16 6.44
N ALA A 580 14.01 -1.42 6.08
CA ALA A 580 13.41 -2.58 6.76
C ALA A 580 13.86 -2.70 8.22
N GLY A 581 15.16 -2.55 8.49
CA GLY A 581 15.70 -2.56 9.86
C GLY A 581 15.25 -1.33 10.64
N PHE A 582 15.40 -0.15 10.03
CA PHE A 582 14.95 1.12 10.62
C PHE A 582 13.46 1.11 11.00
N ALA A 583 12.57 0.66 10.11
CA ALA A 583 11.13 0.65 10.35
C ALA A 583 10.76 -0.30 11.50
N ALA A 584 11.37 -1.48 11.55
CA ALA A 584 11.14 -2.43 12.64
C ALA A 584 11.47 -1.79 14.00
N GLU A 585 12.66 -1.19 14.13
CA GLU A 585 13.10 -0.55 15.36
C GLU A 585 12.24 0.67 15.72
N TRP A 586 11.95 1.53 14.73
CA TRP A 586 11.16 2.72 14.94
C TRP A 586 9.74 2.40 15.41
N TRP A 587 9.07 1.43 14.78
CA TRP A 587 7.72 1.04 15.16
C TRP A 587 7.66 0.35 16.52
N ASN A 588 8.66 -0.47 16.87
CA ASN A 588 8.75 -1.07 18.21
C ASN A 588 8.97 0.01 19.28
N LYS A 589 9.85 0.97 19.03
CA LYS A 589 10.09 2.09 19.95
C LYS A 589 8.84 2.96 20.11
N ALA A 590 8.18 3.33 19.01
CA ALA A 590 6.93 4.08 19.04
C ALA A 590 5.88 3.37 19.90
N ARG A 591 5.70 2.05 19.71
CA ARG A 591 4.79 1.24 20.53
C ARG A 591 5.16 1.22 22.02
N ALA A 592 6.45 1.19 22.35
CA ALA A 592 6.92 1.22 23.74
C ALA A 592 6.69 2.57 24.42
N GLU A 593 6.61 3.67 23.65
CA GLU A 593 6.44 5.03 24.15
C GLU A 593 4.97 5.45 24.30
N GLY A 594 4.03 4.78 23.62
CA GLY A 594 2.58 4.99 23.75
C GLY A 594 1.91 5.32 22.43
#